data_AF-T0ZCK2-F1
#
_entry.id   AF-T0ZCK2-F1
#
_cell.length_a   1.000
_cell.length_b   1.000
_cell.length_c   1.000
_cell.angle_alpha   90.00
_cell.angle_beta   90.00
_cell.angle_gamma   90.00
#
_symmetry.space_group_name_H-M   'P 1'
#
loop_
_entity.id
_entity.type
_entity.pdbx_description
1 polymer ?
#
loop_
_entity_poly.entity_id
_entity_poly.type
_entity_poly.pdbx_seq_one_letter_code
_entity_poly.pdbx_strand_id
1 'polypeptide(L)'
;EYADVLGIPFDFTAKPVVAPPQPPRETVQVKAVRPDRDALEIRFPRVQGYRAELPEDRLTAHFDADSVLELTPDLIGATETRNSGIIGETVDLNLVHTGDVRPSQLVYELTSHLLLSKWRDANGEPQLHLFGQLKRIARQWLDTCLVCKGGTYPAQLKYKMLADMAANRITDAITRDAVGSRPILAVLDPYNPVGSTAHVNFNTSKTDRWDTSGPPPKCPLNWVILDSDWEAEFCRVVEAHPRVRAYVKNHNLGFEVPYRYGSESRIYRPDFIVRVDDGQGRPNAAGARDGESGRGHGDDDLLNLIVEIKGYRREDAKEKKSTMDTYWVPGVNNLGTYGRWAFAEFTDVWQMQADFASKIEREFDKMIEAAAPPRAEEALHEDGRGAGADAH
;
A
#
# COMPACT_ATOMS: atom_id res chain seq x y z
N GLU A 1 -5.68 -33.82 56.61
CA GLU A 1 -6.51 -32.60 56.56
C GLU A 1 -7.70 -32.90 55.69
N TYR A 2 -8.92 -32.67 56.20
CA TYR A 2 -10.16 -32.75 55.42
C TYR A 2 -10.56 -31.32 55.07
N ALA A 3 -10.82 -31.05 53.79
CA ALA A 3 -11.26 -29.74 53.33
C ALA A 3 -12.79 -29.66 53.36
N ASP A 4 -13.32 -28.66 54.08
CA ASP A 4 -14.73 -28.30 54.03
C ASP A 4 -15.03 -27.59 52.71
N VAL A 5 -15.87 -28.22 51.88
CA VAL A 5 -16.39 -27.62 50.65
C VAL A 5 -17.67 -26.86 51.01
N LEU A 6 -17.57 -25.52 51.06
CA LEU A 6 -18.73 -24.64 51.20
C LEU A 6 -19.48 -24.59 49.85
N GLY A 7 -20.58 -25.34 49.76
CA GLY A 7 -21.48 -25.32 48.61
C GLY A 7 -22.22 -23.99 48.52
N ILE A 8 -22.03 -23.25 47.42
CA ILE A 8 -22.88 -22.12 47.04
C ILE A 8 -24.25 -22.70 46.65
N PRO A 9 -25.38 -22.22 47.19
CA PRO A 9 -26.69 -22.76 46.83
C PRO A 9 -27.03 -22.33 45.40
N PHE A 10 -26.93 -23.27 44.46
CA PHE A 10 -27.48 -23.08 43.12
C PHE A 10 -28.99 -23.30 43.18
N ASP A 11 -29.75 -22.22 43.03
CA ASP A 11 -31.20 -22.29 42.83
C ASP A 11 -31.50 -22.71 41.39
N PHE A 12 -31.78 -24.00 41.19
CA PHE A 12 -32.16 -24.58 39.89
C PHE A 12 -33.59 -24.23 39.44
N THR A 13 -34.33 -23.39 40.20
CA THR A 13 -35.74 -23.07 39.90
C THR A 13 -35.96 -21.71 39.24
N ALA A 14 -34.89 -20.99 38.87
CA ALA A 14 -35.00 -19.73 38.16
C ALA A 14 -35.71 -19.93 36.80
N LYS A 15 -36.91 -19.35 36.65
CA LYS A 15 -37.63 -19.31 35.37
C LYS A 15 -36.72 -18.65 34.32
N PRO A 16 -36.69 -19.15 33.06
CA PRO A 16 -35.92 -18.51 31.99
C PRO A 16 -36.29 -17.03 31.91
N VAL A 17 -35.31 -16.15 32.06
CA VAL A 17 -35.50 -14.72 31.79
C VAL A 17 -35.71 -14.60 30.29
N VAL A 18 -36.97 -14.48 29.86
CA VAL A 18 -37.31 -14.21 28.46
C VAL A 18 -36.86 -12.79 28.17
N ALA A 19 -35.69 -12.65 27.54
CA ALA A 19 -35.21 -11.36 27.09
C ALA A 19 -36.24 -10.75 26.12
N PRO A 20 -36.58 -9.46 26.27
CA PRO A 20 -37.47 -8.80 25.31
C PRO A 20 -36.84 -8.86 23.92
N PRO A 21 -37.65 -8.99 22.86
CA PRO A 21 -37.14 -8.99 21.49
C PRO A 21 -36.36 -7.71 21.24
N GLN A 22 -35.11 -7.85 20.82
CA GLN A 22 -34.26 -6.71 20.49
C GLN A 22 -34.88 -5.96 19.30
N PRO A 23 -35.02 -4.63 19.36
CA PRO A 23 -35.53 -3.88 18.22
C PRO A 23 -34.64 -4.13 16.99
N PRO A 24 -35.24 -4.22 15.79
CA PRO A 24 -34.44 -4.39 14.57
C PRO A 24 -33.45 -3.23 14.46
N ARG A 25 -32.21 -3.55 14.11
CA ARG A 25 -31.17 -2.53 13.94
C ARG A 25 -31.59 -1.58 12.83
N GLU A 26 -31.46 -0.28 13.07
CA GLU A 26 -31.66 0.73 12.04
C GLU A 26 -30.71 0.45 10.87
N THR A 27 -31.24 0.45 9.65
CA THR A 27 -30.43 0.26 8.44
C THR A 27 -30.51 1.50 7.57
N VAL A 28 -29.39 1.84 6.93
CA VAL A 28 -29.30 2.88 5.92
C VAL A 28 -28.80 2.31 4.61
N GLN A 29 -29.25 2.91 3.51
CA GLN A 29 -28.73 2.64 2.19
C GLN A 29 -27.55 3.57 1.90
N VAL A 30 -26.38 2.98 1.66
CA VAL A 30 -25.21 3.66 1.12
C VAL A 30 -25.27 3.55 -0.40
N LYS A 31 -25.25 4.67 -1.10
CA LYS A 31 -25.36 4.72 -2.57
C LYS A 31 -24.66 5.92 -3.18
N ALA A 32 -24.30 5.80 -4.45
CA ALA A 32 -23.97 6.96 -5.28
C ALA A 32 -25.18 7.91 -5.39
N VAL A 33 -24.96 9.20 -5.13
CA VAL A 33 -26.00 10.25 -5.19
C VAL A 33 -26.07 10.80 -6.60
N ARG A 34 -26.87 10.14 -7.44
CA ARG A 34 -27.00 10.49 -8.86
C ARG A 34 -28.38 11.11 -9.14
N PRO A 35 -28.48 12.06 -10.09
CA PRO A 35 -27.41 12.63 -10.90
C PRO A 35 -26.61 13.75 -10.18
N ASP A 36 -27.06 14.19 -9.01
CA ASP A 36 -26.58 15.41 -8.33
C ASP A 36 -25.07 15.45 -8.05
N ARG A 37 -24.42 14.28 -7.93
CA ARG A 37 -22.98 14.15 -7.65
C ARG A 37 -22.21 13.37 -8.72
N ASP A 38 -22.73 13.28 -9.95
CA ASP A 38 -22.05 12.59 -11.06
C ASP A 38 -20.67 13.18 -11.39
N ALA A 39 -20.49 14.50 -11.22
CA ALA A 39 -19.20 15.16 -11.39
C ALA A 39 -18.11 14.71 -10.39
N LEU A 40 -18.52 14.07 -9.29
CA LEU A 40 -17.61 13.53 -8.26
C LEU A 40 -17.27 12.06 -8.51
N GLU A 41 -17.69 11.47 -9.63
CA GLU A 41 -17.39 10.07 -9.96
C GLU A 41 -15.87 9.82 -9.97
N ILE A 42 -15.46 8.76 -9.28
CA ILE A 42 -14.08 8.27 -9.29
C ILE A 42 -14.07 6.93 -10.01
N ARG A 43 -13.32 6.87 -11.11
CA ARG A 43 -13.05 5.65 -11.88
C ARG A 43 -11.63 5.19 -11.59
N PHE A 44 -11.45 3.88 -11.43
CA PHE A 44 -10.17 3.30 -11.05
C PHE A 44 -9.90 1.99 -11.79
N PRO A 45 -8.63 1.63 -12.03
CA PRO A 45 -8.30 0.38 -12.68
C PRO A 45 -8.56 -0.80 -11.74
N ARG A 46 -9.06 -1.90 -12.30
CA ARG A 46 -9.14 -3.20 -11.61
C ARG A 46 -7.94 -4.03 -12.00
N VAL A 47 -6.94 -4.05 -11.12
CA VAL A 47 -5.65 -4.74 -11.35
C VAL A 47 -5.72 -6.16 -10.81
N GLN A 48 -5.38 -7.15 -11.64
CA GLN A 48 -5.29 -8.57 -11.25
C GLN A 48 -3.85 -9.03 -10.97
N GLY A 49 -2.85 -8.28 -11.44
CA GLY A 49 -1.44 -8.57 -11.16
C GLY A 49 -0.49 -7.61 -11.87
N TYR A 50 0.79 -7.95 -11.88
CA TYR A 50 1.84 -7.11 -12.46
C TYR A 50 2.78 -7.95 -13.31
N ARG A 51 3.29 -7.35 -14.39
CA ARG A 51 4.41 -7.87 -15.17
C ARG A 51 5.56 -6.89 -15.02
N ALA A 52 6.66 -7.36 -14.44
CA ALA A 52 7.91 -6.63 -14.37
C ALA A 52 8.96 -7.43 -15.14
N GLU A 53 9.62 -6.80 -16.10
CA GLU A 53 10.78 -7.39 -16.76
C GLU A 53 12.01 -7.20 -15.86
N LEU A 54 12.45 -8.28 -15.23
CA LEU A 54 13.62 -8.27 -14.35
C LEU A 54 14.91 -8.03 -15.15
N PRO A 55 15.86 -7.20 -14.66
CA PRO A 55 17.14 -6.97 -15.33
C PRO A 55 17.92 -8.27 -15.61
N GLU A 56 18.45 -8.42 -16.83
CA GLU A 56 19.10 -9.67 -17.27
C GLU A 56 20.64 -9.64 -17.17
N ASP A 57 21.26 -8.45 -17.21
CA ASP A 57 22.72 -8.32 -17.32
C ASP A 57 23.38 -7.76 -16.05
N ARG A 58 22.83 -6.69 -15.47
CA ARG A 58 23.42 -6.01 -14.31
C ARG A 58 22.36 -5.74 -13.25
N LEU A 59 22.58 -6.29 -12.06
CA LEU A 59 21.70 -6.13 -10.91
C LEU A 59 22.27 -5.11 -9.92
N THR A 60 21.46 -4.10 -9.65
CA THR A 60 21.60 -3.13 -8.57
C THR A 60 20.32 -3.15 -7.73
N ALA A 61 20.43 -2.79 -6.46
CA ALA A 61 19.32 -2.84 -5.52
C ALA A 61 19.35 -1.60 -4.63
N HIS A 62 18.20 -0.96 -4.49
CA HIS A 62 18.00 0.17 -3.59
C HIS A 62 17.20 -0.28 -2.37
N PHE A 63 17.89 -0.45 -1.24
CA PHE A 63 17.26 -0.81 0.04
C PHE A 63 16.82 0.44 0.79
N ASP A 64 15.61 0.40 1.32
CA ASP A 64 14.97 1.45 2.12
C ASP A 64 14.46 0.90 3.46
N ALA A 65 13.69 1.71 4.20
CA ALA A 65 13.10 1.30 5.46
C ALA A 65 12.16 0.08 5.32
N ASP A 66 11.44 -0.06 4.20
CA ASP A 66 10.53 -1.18 3.93
C ASP A 66 11.26 -2.44 3.44
N SER A 67 12.55 -2.33 3.12
CA SER A 67 13.41 -3.47 2.84
C SER A 67 13.81 -4.24 4.11
N VAL A 68 13.59 -3.66 5.30
CA VAL A 68 13.95 -4.27 6.58
C VAL A 68 12.95 -5.37 6.98
N LEU A 69 13.45 -6.58 7.24
CA LEU A 69 12.70 -7.66 7.86
C LEU A 69 13.07 -7.81 9.34
N GLU A 70 12.08 -7.60 10.21
CA GLU A 70 12.25 -7.84 11.64
C GLU A 70 11.83 -9.28 12.00
N LEU A 71 12.79 -10.10 12.41
CA LEU A 71 12.50 -11.40 13.02
C LEU A 71 12.14 -11.19 14.49
N THR A 72 10.93 -11.60 14.84
CA THR A 72 10.39 -11.55 16.21
C THR A 72 9.86 -12.92 16.59
N PRO A 73 9.79 -13.25 17.90
CA PRO A 73 9.20 -14.51 18.35
C PRO A 73 7.78 -14.75 17.81
N ASP A 74 6.98 -13.68 17.67
CA ASP A 74 5.62 -13.78 17.10
C ASP A 74 5.64 -14.20 15.63
N LEU A 75 6.55 -13.63 14.83
CA LEU A 75 6.70 -13.99 13.42
C LEU A 75 7.22 -15.42 13.26
N ILE A 76 8.19 -15.82 14.09
CA ILE A 76 8.73 -17.18 14.08
C ILE A 76 7.65 -18.18 14.51
N GLY A 77 6.96 -17.94 15.61
CA GLY A 77 5.89 -18.81 16.10
C GLY A 77 4.76 -18.98 15.09
N ALA A 78 4.39 -17.90 14.39
CA ALA A 78 3.43 -17.96 13.28
C ALA A 78 3.95 -18.81 12.10
N THR A 79 5.26 -18.80 11.85
CA THR A 79 5.92 -19.60 10.79
C THR A 79 5.94 -21.09 11.14
N GLU A 80 6.30 -21.42 12.38
CA GLU A 80 6.40 -22.79 12.90
C GLU A 80 5.02 -23.46 12.97
N THR A 81 4.01 -22.74 13.48
CA THR A 81 2.63 -23.24 13.55
C THR A 81 2.07 -23.61 12.18
N ARG A 82 2.54 -22.94 11.11
CA ARG A 82 2.15 -23.22 9.71
C ARG A 82 2.92 -24.39 9.07
N ASN A 83 3.78 -25.07 9.82
CA ASN A 83 4.63 -26.18 9.36
C ASN A 83 5.41 -25.84 8.08
N SER A 84 6.05 -24.67 8.08
CA SER A 84 6.82 -24.19 6.92
C SER A 84 7.98 -25.14 6.62
N GLY A 85 8.15 -25.54 5.35
CA GLY A 85 9.31 -26.32 4.91
C GLY A 85 10.64 -25.57 5.10
N ILE A 86 11.75 -26.27 4.97
CA ILE A 86 13.11 -25.71 5.08
C ILE A 86 13.70 -25.58 3.67
N ILE A 87 14.32 -24.43 3.36
CA ILE A 87 15.04 -24.27 2.09
C ILE A 87 16.34 -25.09 2.12
N GLY A 88 16.66 -25.79 1.03
CA GLY A 88 17.91 -26.55 0.90
C GLY A 88 17.93 -27.93 1.57
N GLU A 89 16.86 -28.37 2.22
CA GLU A 89 16.75 -29.71 2.83
C GLU A 89 15.53 -30.48 2.31
N THR A 90 15.70 -31.80 2.14
CA THR A 90 14.63 -32.72 1.72
C THR A 90 13.99 -33.30 2.97
N VAL A 91 12.96 -32.63 3.49
CA VAL A 91 11.95 -33.17 4.43
C VAL A 91 12.52 -34.01 5.59
N ASP A 92 13.13 -33.36 6.58
CA ASP A 92 13.11 -33.85 7.96
C ASP A 92 12.70 -32.69 8.87
N LEU A 93 11.41 -32.67 9.22
CA LEU A 93 10.77 -31.65 10.06
C LEU A 93 11.13 -31.85 11.54
N ASN A 94 12.41 -31.89 11.86
CA ASN A 94 12.87 -31.74 13.23
C ASN A 94 13.58 -30.40 13.34
N LEU A 95 13.24 -29.62 14.38
CA LEU A 95 13.82 -28.32 14.68
C LEU A 95 15.31 -28.32 14.37
N VAL A 96 15.67 -27.63 13.30
CA VAL A 96 17.05 -27.45 12.87
C VAL A 96 17.82 -26.96 14.09
N HIS A 97 18.94 -27.60 14.42
CA HIS A 97 19.96 -26.98 15.26
C HIS A 97 20.59 -25.84 14.43
N THR A 98 19.83 -24.78 14.22
CA THR A 98 20.18 -23.62 13.39
C THR A 98 21.32 -22.79 14.00
N GLY A 99 21.76 -23.12 15.23
CA GLY A 99 22.89 -22.49 15.91
C GLY A 99 24.24 -22.68 15.20
N ASP A 100 24.40 -23.73 14.39
CA ASP A 100 25.68 -24.05 13.73
C ASP A 100 25.76 -23.58 12.25
N VAL A 101 24.74 -22.88 11.76
CA VAL A 101 24.69 -22.45 10.35
C VAL A 101 25.69 -21.32 10.11
N ARG A 102 26.66 -21.57 9.24
CA ARG A 102 27.64 -20.55 8.85
C ARG A 102 26.95 -19.44 8.05
N PRO A 103 27.27 -18.15 8.28
CA PRO A 103 26.68 -17.04 7.52
C PRO A 103 26.80 -17.20 5.99
N SER A 104 27.93 -17.74 5.51
CA SER A 104 28.13 -17.99 4.08
C SER A 104 27.22 -19.07 3.50
N GLN A 105 26.83 -20.06 4.31
CA GLN A 105 25.87 -21.09 3.91
C GLN A 105 24.48 -20.47 3.80
N LEU A 106 24.06 -19.68 4.80
CA LEU A 106 22.78 -18.98 4.77
C LEU A 106 22.64 -18.08 3.54
N VAL A 107 23.68 -17.28 3.26
CA VAL A 107 23.73 -16.42 2.05
C VAL A 107 23.54 -17.27 0.79
N TYR A 108 24.24 -18.40 0.68
CA TYR A 108 24.16 -19.27 -0.49
C TYR A 108 22.77 -19.88 -0.67
N GLU A 109 22.19 -20.40 0.39
CA GLU A 109 20.86 -21.03 0.36
C GLU A 109 19.76 -20.00 0.08
N LEU A 110 19.82 -18.82 0.70
CA LEU A 110 18.90 -17.71 0.40
C LEU A 110 19.03 -17.26 -1.05
N THR A 111 20.26 -17.14 -1.57
CA THR A 111 20.49 -16.80 -2.99
C THR A 111 19.93 -17.87 -3.91
N SER A 112 20.12 -19.15 -3.56
CA SER A 112 19.59 -20.27 -4.35
C SER A 112 18.06 -20.25 -4.34
N HIS A 113 17.44 -20.00 -3.20
CA HIS A 113 15.99 -19.83 -3.08
C HIS A 113 15.49 -18.66 -3.92
N LEU A 114 16.14 -17.50 -3.83
CA LEU A 114 15.82 -16.31 -4.63
C LEU A 114 15.88 -16.62 -6.13
N LEU A 115 16.96 -17.24 -6.59
CA LEU A 115 17.14 -17.60 -7.99
C LEU A 115 16.05 -18.58 -8.47
N LEU A 116 15.86 -19.67 -7.73
CA LEU A 116 14.95 -20.74 -8.08
C LEU A 116 13.47 -20.36 -7.96
N SER A 117 13.12 -19.30 -7.23
CA SER A 117 11.73 -18.87 -7.04
C SER A 117 11.34 -17.60 -7.81
N LYS A 118 12.27 -16.69 -8.07
CA LYS A 118 11.98 -15.37 -8.67
C LYS A 118 12.70 -15.10 -10.00
N TRP A 119 13.90 -15.64 -10.18
CA TRP A 119 14.77 -15.29 -11.30
C TRP A 119 14.89 -16.44 -12.30
N ARG A 120 13.77 -16.68 -12.99
CA ARG A 120 13.63 -17.67 -14.05
C ARG A 120 13.41 -16.99 -15.39
N ASP A 121 13.77 -17.64 -16.48
CA ASP A 121 13.47 -17.19 -17.83
C ASP A 121 12.02 -17.53 -18.24
N ALA A 122 11.65 -17.22 -19.49
CA ALA A 122 10.32 -17.51 -20.02
C ALA A 122 9.99 -19.01 -20.12
N ASN A 123 11.00 -19.89 -20.16
CA ASN A 123 10.84 -21.34 -20.13
C ASN A 123 10.74 -21.89 -18.71
N GLY A 124 10.89 -21.02 -17.70
CA GLY A 124 10.92 -21.38 -16.30
C GLY A 124 12.29 -21.88 -15.84
N GLU A 125 13.35 -21.76 -16.63
CA GLU A 125 14.69 -22.19 -16.24
C GLU A 125 15.39 -21.12 -15.38
N PRO A 126 16.10 -21.50 -14.29
CA PRO A 126 16.81 -20.54 -13.45
C PRO A 126 17.93 -19.81 -14.21
N GLN A 127 18.00 -18.49 -14.05
CA GLN A 127 19.02 -17.65 -14.70
C GLN A 127 20.37 -17.71 -13.96
N LEU A 128 21.08 -18.84 -14.08
CA LEU A 128 22.28 -19.15 -13.29
C LEU A 128 23.40 -18.08 -13.39
N HIS A 129 23.49 -17.34 -14.50
CA HIS A 129 24.47 -16.27 -14.68
C HIS A 129 24.29 -15.10 -13.70
N LEU A 130 23.07 -14.93 -13.15
CA LEU A 130 22.76 -13.91 -12.15
C LEU A 130 23.19 -14.29 -10.74
N PHE A 131 23.51 -15.56 -10.47
CA PHE A 131 23.74 -16.06 -9.12
C PHE A 131 24.81 -15.26 -8.36
N GLY A 132 25.93 -14.91 -9.01
CA GLY A 132 27.00 -14.13 -8.38
C GLY A 132 26.55 -12.73 -7.95
N GLN A 133 25.72 -12.07 -8.77
CA GLN A 133 25.19 -10.73 -8.48
C GLN A 133 24.12 -10.80 -7.38
N LEU A 134 23.20 -11.76 -7.49
CA LEU A 134 22.19 -12.02 -6.47
C LEU A 134 22.82 -12.35 -5.12
N LYS A 135 23.91 -13.13 -5.10
CA LYS A 135 24.65 -13.46 -3.87
C LYS A 135 25.22 -12.22 -3.19
N ARG A 136 25.76 -11.28 -3.97
CA ARG A 136 26.28 -10.00 -3.46
C ARG A 136 25.16 -9.17 -2.84
N ILE A 137 24.01 -9.06 -3.53
CA ILE A 137 22.84 -8.30 -3.07
C ILE A 137 22.21 -8.95 -1.83
N ALA A 138 22.03 -10.28 -1.83
CA ALA A 138 21.48 -11.02 -0.70
C ALA A 138 22.37 -10.89 0.56
N ARG A 139 23.71 -10.89 0.39
CA ARG A 139 24.63 -10.59 1.49
C ARG A 139 24.45 -9.17 2.02
N GLN A 140 24.43 -8.19 1.13
CA GLN A 140 24.20 -6.79 1.53
C GLN A 140 22.88 -6.66 2.32
N TRP A 141 21.81 -7.26 1.84
CA TRP A 141 20.52 -7.26 2.53
C TRP A 141 20.58 -7.92 3.91
N LEU A 142 21.24 -9.08 4.03
CA LEU A 142 21.42 -9.76 5.32
C LEU A 142 22.19 -8.88 6.32
N ASP A 143 23.20 -8.13 5.85
CA ASP A 143 24.05 -7.30 6.69
C ASP A 143 23.35 -5.98 7.11
N THR A 144 22.44 -5.44 6.29
CA THR A 144 21.86 -4.10 6.52
C THR A 144 20.36 -4.08 6.81
N CYS A 145 19.62 -5.11 6.43
CA CYS A 145 18.16 -5.12 6.42
C CYS A 145 17.54 -6.26 7.25
N LEU A 146 18.33 -7.19 7.79
CA LEU A 146 17.83 -8.21 8.71
C LEU A 146 18.02 -7.76 10.15
N VAL A 147 16.92 -7.64 10.90
CA VAL A 147 16.94 -7.28 12.32
C VAL A 147 16.36 -8.42 13.13
N CYS A 148 17.14 -8.97 14.06
CA CYS A 148 16.67 -10.04 14.96
C CYS A 148 16.35 -9.45 16.34
N LYS A 149 15.12 -9.65 16.82
CA LYS A 149 14.64 -9.22 18.15
C LYS A 149 14.19 -10.42 18.97
N GLY A 150 14.24 -10.31 20.30
CA GLY A 150 13.68 -11.31 21.21
C GLY A 150 14.34 -12.70 21.15
N GLY A 151 15.66 -12.76 20.90
CA GLY A 151 16.40 -14.03 20.84
C GLY A 151 16.29 -14.78 19.50
N THR A 152 15.64 -14.18 18.51
CA THR A 152 15.70 -14.66 17.11
C THR A 152 17.11 -14.51 16.54
N TYR A 153 17.39 -15.24 15.45
CA TYR A 153 18.71 -15.22 14.82
C TYR A 153 18.62 -15.51 13.31
N PRO A 154 19.62 -15.09 12.51
CA PRO A 154 19.52 -15.09 11.05
C PRO A 154 19.24 -16.45 10.40
N ALA A 155 19.75 -17.53 10.98
CA ALA A 155 19.57 -18.88 10.43
C ALA A 155 18.09 -19.32 10.39
N GLN A 156 17.19 -18.65 11.11
CA GLN A 156 15.74 -18.87 10.99
C GLN A 156 15.20 -18.52 9.60
N LEU A 157 15.91 -17.71 8.80
CA LEU A 157 15.57 -17.51 7.38
C LEU A 157 15.62 -18.80 6.55
N LYS A 158 16.15 -19.92 7.08
CA LYS A 158 16.00 -21.23 6.45
C LYS A 158 14.55 -21.69 6.38
N TYR A 159 13.66 -21.19 7.24
CA TYR A 159 12.23 -21.46 7.10
C TYR A 159 11.71 -20.83 5.81
N LYS A 160 11.12 -21.64 4.95
CA LYS A 160 10.70 -21.27 3.59
C LYS A 160 9.85 -20.00 3.56
N MET A 161 8.92 -19.82 4.50
CA MET A 161 8.09 -18.62 4.54
C MET A 161 8.92 -17.35 4.77
N LEU A 162 9.92 -17.40 5.66
CA LEU A 162 10.81 -16.27 5.92
C LEU A 162 11.80 -16.06 4.77
N ALA A 163 12.27 -17.14 4.13
CA ALA A 163 13.04 -17.07 2.91
C ALA A 163 12.25 -16.41 1.77
N ASP A 164 10.97 -16.75 1.62
CA ASP A 164 10.05 -16.13 0.65
C ASP A 164 9.88 -14.64 0.94
N MET A 165 9.70 -14.25 2.21
CA MET A 165 9.62 -12.84 2.61
C MET A 165 10.91 -12.07 2.28
N ALA A 166 12.07 -12.60 2.67
CA ALA A 166 13.37 -12.02 2.34
C ALA A 166 13.57 -11.92 0.82
N ALA A 167 13.19 -12.95 0.06
CA ALA A 167 13.28 -12.97 -1.39
C ALA A 167 12.36 -11.94 -2.05
N ASN A 168 11.15 -11.72 -1.52
CA ASN A 168 10.27 -10.64 -1.97
C ASN A 168 10.93 -9.28 -1.75
N ARG A 169 11.43 -8.98 -0.54
CA ARG A 169 12.09 -7.70 -0.24
C ARG A 169 13.30 -7.42 -1.12
N ILE A 170 14.15 -8.42 -1.36
CA ILE A 170 15.31 -8.29 -2.24
C ILE A 170 14.86 -8.03 -3.68
N THR A 171 13.84 -8.75 -4.16
CA THR A 171 13.31 -8.59 -5.52
C THR A 171 12.69 -7.20 -5.70
N ASP A 172 11.96 -6.71 -4.71
CA ASP A 172 11.36 -5.38 -4.72
C ASP A 172 12.44 -4.28 -4.76
N ALA A 173 13.51 -4.43 -3.98
CA ALA A 173 14.63 -3.48 -3.99
C ALA A 173 15.37 -3.43 -5.34
N ILE A 174 15.51 -4.58 -6.02
CA ILE A 174 16.08 -4.65 -7.38
C ILE A 174 15.11 -4.06 -8.39
N THR A 175 13.82 -4.40 -8.28
CA THR A 175 12.78 -3.91 -9.19
C THR A 175 12.65 -2.40 -9.11
N ARG A 176 12.68 -1.85 -7.89
CA ARG A 176 12.64 -0.41 -7.62
C ARG A 176 13.79 0.36 -8.26
N ASP A 177 15.00 -0.17 -8.17
CA ASP A 177 16.18 0.44 -8.80
C ASP A 177 16.09 0.39 -10.34
N ALA A 178 15.39 -0.61 -10.89
CA ALA A 178 15.14 -0.73 -12.32
C ALA A 178 13.99 0.17 -12.82
N VAL A 179 13.15 0.74 -11.94
CA VAL A 179 12.03 1.62 -12.31
C VAL A 179 12.56 2.79 -13.14
N GLY A 180 11.97 2.99 -14.33
CA GLY A 180 12.37 4.01 -15.30
C GLY A 180 13.23 3.47 -16.45
N SER A 181 14.02 2.42 -16.22
CA SER A 181 14.74 1.71 -17.30
C SER A 181 13.93 0.58 -17.91
N ARG A 182 13.06 -0.05 -17.09
CA ARG A 182 12.14 -1.11 -17.51
C ARG A 182 10.75 -0.82 -16.94
N PRO A 183 9.72 -0.59 -17.77
CA PRO A 183 8.41 -0.25 -17.27
C PRO A 183 7.75 -1.47 -16.62
N ILE A 184 7.16 -1.26 -15.45
CA ILE A 184 6.25 -2.23 -14.84
C ILE A 184 4.90 -2.06 -15.50
N LEU A 185 4.26 -3.17 -15.87
CA LEU A 185 2.95 -3.17 -16.52
C LEU A 185 1.91 -3.78 -15.57
N ALA A 186 0.89 -3.00 -15.22
CA ALA A 186 -0.28 -3.52 -14.51
C ALA A 186 -1.12 -4.40 -15.45
N VAL A 187 -1.46 -5.59 -14.99
CA VAL A 187 -2.37 -6.51 -15.69
C VAL A 187 -3.78 -6.24 -15.19
N LEU A 188 -4.62 -5.68 -16.06
CA LEU A 188 -6.01 -5.36 -15.74
C LEU A 188 -6.91 -6.60 -15.84
N ASP A 189 -8.07 -6.53 -15.18
CA ASP A 189 -9.15 -7.47 -15.39
C ASP A 189 -9.61 -7.44 -16.87
N PRO A 190 -9.60 -8.59 -17.57
CA PRO A 190 -9.84 -8.62 -19.01
C PRO A 190 -11.30 -8.32 -19.40
N TYR A 191 -12.25 -8.47 -18.48
CA TYR A 191 -13.68 -8.27 -18.75
C TYR A 191 -14.19 -6.97 -18.13
N ASN A 192 -13.72 -6.62 -16.94
CA ASN A 192 -14.13 -5.42 -16.20
C ASN A 192 -12.89 -4.62 -15.76
N PRO A 193 -12.14 -4.02 -16.70
CA PRO A 193 -10.87 -3.33 -16.38
C PRO A 193 -11.05 -2.04 -15.57
N VAL A 194 -12.27 -1.50 -15.50
CA VAL A 194 -12.57 -0.24 -14.81
C VAL A 194 -13.62 -0.46 -13.73
N GLY A 195 -13.29 -0.05 -12.50
CA GLY A 195 -14.26 0.15 -11.42
C GLY A 195 -14.73 1.60 -11.36
N SER A 196 -15.89 1.83 -10.75
CA SER A 196 -16.47 3.16 -10.59
C SER A 196 -17.28 3.26 -9.31
N THR A 197 -17.21 4.42 -8.65
CA THR A 197 -18.07 4.79 -7.51
C THR A 197 -19.55 4.86 -7.90
N ALA A 198 -19.88 5.04 -9.18
CA ALA A 198 -21.26 5.17 -9.66
C ALA A 198 -22.11 3.90 -9.46
N HIS A 199 -21.48 2.75 -9.23
CA HIS A 199 -22.16 1.46 -9.04
C HIS A 199 -22.33 1.08 -7.56
N VAL A 200 -21.89 1.91 -6.62
CA VAL A 200 -22.02 1.61 -5.18
C VAL A 200 -23.47 1.72 -4.76
N ASN A 201 -24.01 0.63 -4.23
CA ASN A 201 -25.34 0.54 -3.62
C ASN A 201 -25.42 -0.67 -2.68
N PHE A 202 -25.55 -0.43 -1.38
CA PHE A 202 -25.74 -1.49 -0.39
C PHE A 202 -26.44 -0.97 0.87
N ASN A 203 -27.01 -1.89 1.66
CA ASN A 203 -27.60 -1.57 2.96
C ASN A 203 -26.65 -1.98 4.09
N THR A 204 -26.61 -1.20 5.16
CA THR A 204 -25.81 -1.50 6.36
C THR A 204 -26.55 -1.08 7.62
N SER A 205 -26.25 -1.78 8.74
CA SER A 205 -26.69 -1.42 10.09
C SER A 205 -25.59 -0.78 10.94
N LYS A 206 -24.42 -0.48 10.35
CA LYS A 206 -23.34 0.24 11.04
C LYS A 206 -23.79 1.66 11.37
N THR A 207 -23.59 2.04 12.63
CA THR A 207 -23.95 3.35 13.17
C THR A 207 -22.86 4.39 12.95
N ASP A 208 -21.59 3.95 12.93
CA ASP A 208 -20.46 4.84 12.72
C ASP A 208 -20.35 5.17 11.23
N ARG A 209 -20.88 6.34 10.87
CA ARG A 209 -21.02 6.79 9.49
C ARG A 209 -20.80 8.30 9.41
N TRP A 210 -20.10 8.72 8.38
CA TRP A 210 -19.86 10.12 8.05
C TRP A 210 -20.89 10.61 7.02
N ASP A 211 -21.62 11.67 7.37
CA ASP A 211 -22.52 12.36 6.44
C ASP A 211 -21.70 13.21 5.47
N THR A 212 -21.87 12.97 4.19
CA THR A 212 -21.09 13.60 3.11
C THR A 212 -21.83 14.77 2.45
N SER A 213 -22.83 15.33 3.12
CA SER A 213 -23.63 16.47 2.64
C SER A 213 -22.99 17.84 2.84
N GLY A 214 -21.73 17.90 3.33
CA GLY A 214 -21.00 19.15 3.54
C GLY A 214 -21.07 20.10 2.34
N PRO A 215 -21.15 21.44 2.52
CA PRO A 215 -21.30 22.37 1.41
C PRO A 215 -19.95 22.91 0.87
N PRO A 216 -19.58 22.69 -0.41
CA PRO A 216 -20.20 21.76 -1.37
C PRO A 216 -19.75 20.30 -1.13
N PRO A 217 -20.56 19.30 -1.54
CA PRO A 217 -20.23 17.90 -1.28
C PRO A 217 -19.02 17.49 -2.12
N LYS A 218 -18.11 16.71 -1.53
CA LYS A 218 -16.91 16.17 -2.19
C LYS A 218 -16.91 14.64 -2.32
N CYS A 219 -17.90 13.94 -1.76
CA CYS A 219 -18.04 12.49 -1.93
C CYS A 219 -19.18 12.15 -2.91
N PRO A 220 -18.98 11.24 -3.87
CA PRO A 220 -20.06 10.79 -4.75
C PRO A 220 -21.14 9.97 -4.02
N LEU A 221 -20.83 9.42 -2.84
CA LEU A 221 -21.75 8.61 -2.03
C LEU A 221 -22.46 9.48 -1.00
N ASN A 222 -23.64 9.07 -0.51
CA ASN A 222 -24.34 9.78 0.57
C ASN A 222 -23.72 9.57 1.96
N TRP A 223 -23.13 8.41 2.21
CA TRP A 223 -22.51 8.05 3.48
C TRP A 223 -21.14 7.41 3.26
N VAL A 224 -20.20 7.69 4.16
CA VAL A 224 -18.97 6.90 4.33
C VAL A 224 -19.11 6.08 5.61
N ILE A 225 -18.89 4.77 5.52
CA ILE A 225 -18.96 3.87 6.69
C ILE A 225 -17.62 3.84 7.38
N LEU A 226 -17.60 4.12 8.67
CA LEU A 226 -16.37 4.25 9.44
C LEU A 226 -16.06 2.93 10.17
N ASP A 227 -14.77 2.65 10.28
CA ASP A 227 -14.19 1.53 11.03
C ASP A 227 -13.27 2.04 12.16
N SER A 228 -12.98 3.35 12.19
CA SER A 228 -12.28 4.00 13.30
C SER A 228 -12.50 5.52 13.32
N ASP A 229 -12.24 6.16 14.48
CA ASP A 229 -12.31 7.62 14.63
C ASP A 229 -11.30 8.36 13.74
N TRP A 230 -10.21 7.69 13.36
CA TRP A 230 -9.22 8.21 12.42
C TRP A 230 -9.82 8.56 11.06
N GLU A 231 -10.68 7.69 10.56
CA GLU A 231 -11.32 7.87 9.27
C GLU A 231 -12.35 9.00 9.30
N ALA A 232 -13.01 9.18 10.45
CA ALA A 232 -13.94 10.30 10.66
C ALA A 232 -13.20 11.63 10.55
N GLU A 233 -12.07 11.74 11.25
CA GLU A 233 -11.25 12.95 11.22
C GLU A 233 -10.61 13.17 9.85
N PHE A 234 -10.17 12.10 9.19
CA PHE A 234 -9.70 12.18 7.81
C PHE A 234 -10.79 12.71 6.87
N CYS A 235 -12.03 12.21 6.97
CA CYS A 235 -13.18 12.73 6.21
C CYS A 235 -13.36 14.25 6.44
N ARG A 236 -13.30 14.71 7.70
CA ARG A 236 -13.38 16.13 8.03
C ARG A 236 -12.29 16.96 7.33
N VAL A 237 -11.05 16.48 7.35
CA VAL A 237 -9.91 17.18 6.74
C VAL A 237 -10.04 17.22 5.21
N VAL A 238 -10.31 16.10 4.55
CA VAL A 238 -10.41 16.07 3.08
C VAL A 238 -11.63 16.86 2.57
N GLU A 239 -12.74 16.87 3.31
CA GLU A 239 -13.90 17.69 2.94
C GLU A 239 -13.60 19.19 3.05
N ALA A 240 -12.85 19.62 4.06
CA ALA A 240 -12.47 21.02 4.23
C ALA A 240 -11.35 21.47 3.26
N HIS A 241 -10.52 20.54 2.78
CA HIS A 241 -9.28 20.89 2.09
C HIS A 241 -9.51 21.54 0.70
N PRO A 242 -8.94 22.73 0.41
CA PRO A 242 -9.27 23.51 -0.79
C PRO A 242 -8.81 22.86 -2.12
N ARG A 243 -7.77 22.01 -2.07
CA ARG A 243 -7.25 21.28 -3.23
C ARG A 243 -7.96 19.96 -3.49
N VAL A 244 -8.78 19.48 -2.55
CA VAL A 244 -9.55 18.23 -2.76
C VAL A 244 -10.78 18.54 -3.60
N ARG A 245 -10.94 17.77 -4.69
CA ARG A 245 -12.08 17.87 -5.61
C ARG A 245 -13.09 16.75 -5.39
N ALA A 246 -12.61 15.54 -5.12
CA ALA A 246 -13.46 14.42 -4.74
C ALA A 246 -12.73 13.47 -3.80
N TYR A 247 -13.47 12.69 -3.00
CA TYR A 247 -12.89 11.59 -2.23
C TYR A 247 -13.90 10.46 -2.06
N VAL A 248 -13.42 9.25 -1.80
CA VAL A 248 -14.26 8.10 -1.47
C VAL A 248 -13.51 7.12 -0.57
N LYS A 249 -14.22 6.52 0.40
CA LYS A 249 -13.71 5.37 1.14
C LYS A 249 -13.90 4.10 0.33
N ASN A 250 -12.90 3.22 0.33
CA ASN A 250 -12.96 1.90 -0.30
C ASN A 250 -13.77 0.90 0.54
N HIS A 251 -15.02 1.22 0.85
CA HIS A 251 -15.94 0.32 1.53
C HIS A 251 -16.96 -0.20 0.52
N ASN A 252 -16.90 -1.50 0.22
CA ASN A 252 -17.72 -2.14 -0.81
C ASN A 252 -17.59 -1.51 -2.21
N LEU A 253 -16.43 -0.90 -2.49
CA LEU A 253 -16.11 -0.23 -3.75
C LEU A 253 -15.48 -1.20 -4.77
N GLY A 254 -14.77 -2.22 -4.27
CA GLY A 254 -14.06 -3.20 -5.11
C GLY A 254 -12.73 -2.67 -5.65
N PHE A 255 -12.12 -1.69 -5.00
CA PHE A 255 -10.75 -1.28 -5.28
C PHE A 255 -9.79 -2.22 -4.55
N GLU A 256 -9.08 -3.04 -5.33
CA GLU A 256 -8.29 -4.16 -4.84
C GLU A 256 -6.88 -4.12 -5.42
N VAL A 257 -5.91 -4.36 -4.55
CA VAL A 257 -4.48 -4.38 -4.85
C VAL A 257 -3.96 -5.79 -4.57
N PRO A 258 -3.71 -6.61 -5.60
CA PRO A 258 -3.09 -7.91 -5.40
C PRO A 258 -1.66 -7.74 -4.91
N TYR A 259 -1.25 -8.51 -3.91
CA TYR A 259 0.13 -8.51 -3.39
C TYR A 259 0.55 -9.90 -2.92
N ARG A 260 1.84 -10.08 -2.63
CA ARG A 260 2.37 -11.32 -2.05
C ARG A 260 2.82 -11.10 -0.62
N TYR A 261 2.48 -12.04 0.26
CA TYR A 261 2.98 -12.10 1.63
C TYR A 261 3.67 -13.45 1.86
N GLY A 262 5.01 -13.45 1.82
CA GLY A 262 5.77 -14.69 1.64
C GLY A 262 5.38 -15.37 0.31
N SER A 263 4.90 -16.61 0.38
CA SER A 263 4.40 -17.38 -0.78
C SER A 263 2.89 -17.22 -1.03
N GLU A 264 2.14 -16.61 -0.11
CA GLU A 264 0.69 -16.44 -0.26
C GLU A 264 0.36 -15.24 -1.15
N SER A 265 -0.58 -15.42 -2.08
CA SER A 265 -1.21 -14.30 -2.80
C SER A 265 -2.36 -13.76 -1.94
N ARG A 266 -2.37 -12.44 -1.73
CA ARG A 266 -3.37 -11.76 -0.91
C ARG A 266 -3.90 -10.53 -1.63
N ILE A 267 -5.03 -10.03 -1.14
CA ILE A 267 -5.66 -8.80 -1.64
C ILE A 267 -5.59 -7.76 -0.54
N TYR A 268 -5.03 -6.60 -0.88
CA TYR A 268 -5.02 -5.41 -0.06
C TYR A 268 -6.12 -4.47 -0.56
N ARG A 269 -6.84 -3.84 0.37
CA ARG A 269 -7.86 -2.83 0.11
C ARG A 269 -7.43 -1.54 0.81
N PRO A 270 -6.88 -0.55 0.07
CA PRO A 270 -6.54 0.74 0.64
C PRO A 270 -7.76 1.47 1.20
N ASP A 271 -7.60 2.34 2.19
CA ASP A 271 -8.74 2.96 2.87
C ASP A 271 -9.48 4.00 2.00
N PHE A 272 -8.78 4.92 1.33
CA PHE A 272 -9.38 6.01 0.56
C PHE A 272 -8.75 6.24 -0.81
N ILE A 273 -9.54 6.80 -1.72
CA ILE A 273 -9.06 7.46 -2.94
C ILE A 273 -9.48 8.92 -2.86
N VAL A 274 -8.53 9.83 -3.08
CA VAL A 274 -8.74 11.29 -3.04
C VAL A 274 -8.27 11.89 -4.36
N ARG A 275 -9.15 12.62 -5.06
CA ARG A 275 -8.80 13.42 -6.24
C ARG A 275 -8.36 14.82 -5.79
N VAL A 276 -7.09 15.12 -6.02
CA VAL A 276 -6.45 16.36 -5.57
C VAL A 276 -5.95 17.17 -6.75
N ASP A 277 -6.14 18.48 -6.67
CA ASP A 277 -5.48 19.48 -7.50
C ASP A 277 -4.07 19.73 -6.96
N ASP A 278 -3.09 19.03 -7.53
CA ASP A 278 -1.70 19.13 -7.12
C ASP A 278 -0.97 20.35 -7.76
N GLY A 279 -1.69 21.17 -8.53
CA GLY A 279 -1.14 22.36 -9.21
C GLY A 279 -0.36 22.03 -10.49
N GLN A 280 -0.38 20.78 -10.96
CA GLN A 280 0.29 20.36 -12.20
C GLN A 280 -0.62 20.43 -13.44
N GLY A 281 -1.90 20.78 -13.26
CA GLY A 281 -2.86 20.76 -14.35
C GLY A 281 -2.41 21.63 -15.53
N ARG A 282 -2.48 21.07 -16.74
CA ARG A 282 -2.13 21.82 -17.96
C ARG A 282 -2.92 23.13 -18.00
N PRO A 283 -2.30 24.24 -18.46
CA PRO A 283 -3.07 25.43 -18.78
C PRO A 283 -4.16 25.04 -19.79
N ASN A 284 -5.34 25.64 -19.63
CA ASN A 284 -6.44 25.41 -20.57
C ASN A 284 -5.99 25.74 -22.02
N ALA A 285 -6.76 25.31 -23.02
CA ALA A 285 -6.47 25.56 -24.43
C ALA A 285 -6.30 27.06 -24.81
N ALA A 286 -6.57 27.99 -23.88
CA ALA A 286 -6.34 29.42 -24.04
C ALA A 286 -4.96 29.90 -23.55
N GLY A 287 -4.07 29.00 -23.10
CA GLY A 287 -2.70 29.33 -22.74
C GLY A 287 -2.54 30.15 -21.45
N ALA A 288 -3.60 30.31 -20.66
CA ALA A 288 -3.57 31.09 -19.43
C ALA A 288 -3.05 30.23 -18.27
N ARG A 289 -1.89 30.58 -17.72
CA ARG A 289 -1.47 30.19 -16.36
C ARG A 289 -2.16 31.16 -15.40
N ASP A 290 -3.38 30.85 -14.99
CA ASP A 290 -4.16 31.77 -14.16
C ASP A 290 -3.65 31.76 -12.71
N GLY A 291 -2.78 32.71 -12.40
CA GLY A 291 -2.51 33.16 -11.03
C GLY A 291 -3.57 34.12 -10.48
N GLU A 292 -4.55 34.55 -11.27
CA GLU A 292 -5.48 35.64 -10.89
C GLU A 292 -6.98 35.36 -11.09
N SER A 293 -7.41 34.24 -11.70
CA SER A 293 -8.83 34.03 -12.03
C SER A 293 -9.62 33.08 -11.11
N GLY A 294 -8.98 32.43 -10.13
CA GLY A 294 -9.66 31.59 -9.12
C GLY A 294 -10.47 30.40 -9.67
N ARG A 295 -10.39 30.13 -10.97
CA ARG A 295 -10.99 28.95 -11.62
C ARG A 295 -9.86 27.98 -11.93
N GLY A 296 -9.81 26.89 -11.16
CA GLY A 296 -8.78 25.87 -11.24
C GLY A 296 -8.60 25.28 -12.64
N HIS A 297 -7.41 24.72 -12.84
CA HIS A 297 -7.02 23.93 -14.01
C HIS A 297 -8.13 22.91 -14.36
N GLY A 298 -8.29 22.60 -15.65
CA GLY A 298 -9.30 21.63 -16.09
C GLY A 298 -9.17 20.30 -15.34
N ASP A 299 -10.30 19.69 -14.98
CA ASP A 299 -10.42 18.46 -14.17
C ASP A 299 -9.68 17.22 -14.76
N ASP A 300 -9.10 17.36 -15.95
CA ASP A 300 -8.45 16.31 -16.74
C ASP A 300 -7.08 15.87 -16.22
N ASP A 301 -6.48 16.59 -15.26
CA ASP A 301 -5.14 16.28 -14.75
C ASP A 301 -5.06 16.31 -13.22
N LEU A 302 -6.13 15.91 -12.53
CA LEU A 302 -6.11 15.72 -11.08
C LEU A 302 -5.30 14.47 -10.70
N LEU A 303 -4.60 14.56 -9.57
CA LEU A 303 -3.90 13.43 -8.96
C LEU A 303 -4.90 12.55 -8.20
N ASN A 304 -4.91 11.26 -8.49
CA ASN A 304 -5.61 10.26 -7.68
C ASN A 304 -4.67 9.76 -6.57
N LEU A 305 -4.82 10.32 -5.37
CA LEU A 305 -4.05 9.94 -4.20
C LEU A 305 -4.76 8.80 -3.46
N ILE A 306 -4.12 7.64 -3.40
CA ILE A 306 -4.56 6.52 -2.56
C ILE A 306 -4.00 6.76 -1.16
N VAL A 307 -4.89 6.75 -0.16
CA VAL A 307 -4.50 7.00 1.23
C VAL A 307 -4.82 5.78 2.07
N GLU A 308 -3.81 5.30 2.79
CA GLU A 308 -3.93 4.28 3.82
C GLU A 308 -3.79 4.92 5.20
N ILE A 309 -4.73 4.66 6.09
CA ILE A 309 -4.71 5.15 7.47
C ILE A 309 -4.19 4.04 8.39
N LYS A 310 -3.10 4.31 9.12
CA LYS A 310 -2.44 3.32 9.98
C LYS A 310 -2.06 3.90 11.34
N GLY A 311 -2.60 3.29 12.40
CA GLY A 311 -2.14 3.55 13.78
C GLY A 311 -0.85 2.80 14.15
N TYR A 312 -0.70 1.53 13.78
CA TYR A 312 0.49 0.71 14.09
C TYR A 312 0.96 -0.08 12.86
N ARG A 313 2.26 0.01 12.53
CA ARG A 313 2.88 -0.59 11.34
C ARG A 313 3.47 -1.97 11.67
N ARG A 314 2.93 -3.02 11.08
CA ARG A 314 3.45 -4.42 11.14
C ARG A 314 4.12 -4.80 9.82
N GLU A 315 4.75 -5.99 9.76
CA GLU A 315 5.42 -6.49 8.54
C GLU A 315 4.49 -6.59 7.32
N ASP A 316 3.21 -6.90 7.52
CA ASP A 316 2.23 -6.92 6.44
C ASP A 316 1.92 -5.53 5.88
N ALA A 317 2.10 -4.47 6.68
CA ALA A 317 1.99 -3.09 6.20
C ALA A 317 3.15 -2.73 5.25
N LYS A 318 4.38 -3.17 5.57
CA LYS A 318 5.55 -2.96 4.69
C LYS A 318 5.36 -3.61 3.32
N GLU A 319 4.82 -4.83 3.25
CA GLU A 319 4.54 -5.50 1.97
C GLU A 319 3.48 -4.77 1.15
N LYS A 320 2.44 -4.23 1.80
CA LYS A 320 1.39 -3.43 1.12
C LYS A 320 2.00 -2.16 0.53
N LYS A 321 2.75 -1.38 1.32
CA LYS A 321 3.44 -0.19 0.82
C LYS A 321 4.44 -0.52 -0.29
N SER A 322 5.30 -1.52 -0.09
CA SER A 322 6.25 -1.95 -1.12
C SER A 322 5.54 -2.30 -2.43
N THR A 323 4.37 -2.96 -2.34
CA THR A 323 3.57 -3.28 -3.52
C THR A 323 3.03 -2.04 -4.21
N MET A 324 2.53 -1.05 -3.45
CA MET A 324 2.04 0.20 -4.00
C MET A 324 3.14 1.00 -4.69
N ASP A 325 4.25 1.22 -3.99
CA ASP A 325 5.38 2.05 -4.43
C ASP A 325 6.12 1.39 -5.60
N THR A 326 6.29 0.07 -5.55
CA THR A 326 7.11 -0.66 -6.53
C THR A 326 6.30 -1.09 -7.73
N TYR A 327 5.07 -1.58 -7.57
CA TYR A 327 4.33 -2.21 -8.68
C TYR A 327 3.05 -1.48 -9.08
N TRP A 328 2.16 -1.20 -8.13
CA TRP A 328 0.81 -0.74 -8.48
C TRP A 328 0.82 0.67 -9.06
N VAL A 329 1.43 1.63 -8.36
CA VAL A 329 1.47 3.03 -8.81
C VAL A 329 2.26 3.18 -10.11
N PRO A 330 3.50 2.67 -10.24
CA PRO A 330 4.22 2.71 -11.51
C PRO A 330 3.47 1.96 -12.62
N GLY A 331 2.92 0.79 -12.31
CA GLY A 331 2.22 -0.06 -13.27
C GLY A 331 0.97 0.60 -13.85
N VAL A 332 0.17 1.25 -13.02
CA VAL A 332 -1.04 1.98 -13.45
C VAL A 332 -0.68 3.25 -14.19
N ASN A 333 0.30 4.02 -13.71
CA ASN A 333 0.73 5.26 -14.37
C ASN A 333 1.31 4.97 -15.77
N ASN A 334 2.03 3.86 -15.94
CA ASN A 334 2.56 3.43 -17.24
C ASN A 334 1.47 3.06 -18.27
N LEU A 335 0.24 2.74 -17.83
CA LEU A 335 -0.88 2.50 -18.77
C LEU A 335 -1.33 3.77 -19.49
N GLY A 336 -1.12 4.95 -18.88
CA GLY A 336 -1.50 6.26 -19.43
C GLY A 336 -3.01 6.51 -19.60
N THR A 337 -3.88 5.58 -19.22
CA THR A 337 -5.34 5.64 -19.48
C THR A 337 -6.18 5.95 -18.24
N TYR A 338 -5.59 5.93 -17.03
CA TYR A 338 -6.29 6.13 -15.76
C TYR A 338 -5.89 7.41 -15.03
N GLY A 339 -5.23 8.36 -15.71
CA GLY A 339 -4.69 9.57 -15.10
C GLY A 339 -3.47 9.28 -14.21
N ARG A 340 -3.13 10.24 -13.34
CA ARG A 340 -1.98 10.15 -12.44
C ARG A 340 -2.41 9.57 -11.10
N TRP A 341 -1.61 8.65 -10.57
CA TRP A 341 -1.81 8.01 -9.28
C TRP A 341 -0.59 8.16 -8.40
N ALA A 342 -0.85 8.30 -7.09
CA ALA A 342 0.15 8.25 -6.04
C ALA A 342 -0.39 7.48 -4.84
N PHE A 343 0.51 7.04 -3.97
CA PHE A 343 0.18 6.36 -2.73
C PHE A 343 0.80 7.09 -1.54
N ALA A 344 0.05 7.19 -0.45
CA ALA A 344 0.54 7.74 0.80
C ALA A 344 -0.02 6.96 1.99
N GLU A 345 0.84 6.77 3.00
CA GLU A 345 0.45 6.21 4.28
C GLU A 345 0.38 7.30 5.33
N PHE A 346 -0.73 7.36 6.04
CA PHE A 346 -0.92 8.20 7.18
C PHE A 346 -0.34 7.50 8.42
N THR A 347 0.93 7.75 8.69
CA THR A 347 1.68 7.23 9.85
C THR A 347 2.02 8.39 10.80
N ASP A 348 2.06 8.13 12.12
CA ASP A 348 2.60 9.06 13.14
C ASP A 348 1.73 10.23 13.60
N VAL A 349 0.42 10.06 13.63
CA VAL A 349 -0.41 10.91 14.47
C VAL A 349 -0.90 10.06 15.65
N TRP A 350 -1.17 10.68 16.81
CA TRP A 350 -1.76 9.99 17.95
C TRP A 350 -3.07 10.67 18.32
N GLN A 351 -4.17 9.90 18.38
CA GLN A 351 -5.51 10.41 18.70
C GLN A 351 -5.58 11.24 19.99
N MET A 352 -4.71 10.93 20.97
CA MET A 352 -4.70 11.60 22.27
C MET A 352 -4.04 13.00 22.27
N GLN A 353 -3.52 13.46 21.13
CA GLN A 353 -2.86 14.76 21.04
C GLN A 353 -3.88 15.89 20.83
N ALA A 354 -3.69 17.01 21.53
CA ALA A 354 -4.60 18.16 21.48
C ALA A 354 -4.71 18.82 20.10
N ASP A 355 -3.75 18.57 19.19
CA ASP A 355 -3.61 19.13 17.85
C ASP A 355 -3.84 18.09 16.74
N PHE A 356 -4.49 16.96 17.05
CA PHE A 356 -4.77 15.84 16.15
C PHE A 356 -5.23 16.26 14.75
N ALA A 357 -6.25 17.13 14.71
CA ALA A 357 -6.83 17.71 13.52
C ALA A 357 -5.79 18.43 12.63
N SER A 358 -4.99 19.31 13.24
CA SER A 358 -3.97 20.09 12.53
C SER A 358 -2.80 19.24 12.07
N LYS A 359 -2.53 18.12 12.74
CA LYS A 359 -1.52 17.15 12.29
C LYS A 359 -2.00 16.39 11.07
N ILE A 360 -3.27 15.97 11.03
CA ILE A 360 -3.85 15.33 9.85
C ILE A 360 -3.82 16.25 8.64
N GLU A 361 -4.14 17.53 8.83
CA GLU A 361 -4.03 18.54 7.76
C GLU A 361 -2.59 18.69 7.25
N ARG A 362 -1.61 18.89 8.14
CA ARG A 362 -0.19 19.05 7.73
C ARG A 362 0.39 17.81 7.07
N GLU A 363 0.10 16.63 7.59
CA GLU A 363 0.57 15.38 7.00
C GLU A 363 -0.09 15.18 5.63
N PHE A 364 -1.37 15.50 5.48
CA PHE A 364 -2.04 15.45 4.19
C PHE A 364 -1.44 16.45 3.17
N ASP A 365 -1.12 17.67 3.60
CA ASP A 365 -0.40 18.64 2.75
C ASP A 365 0.95 18.09 2.28
N LYS A 366 1.74 17.54 3.20
CA LYS A 366 3.03 16.89 2.87
C LYS A 366 2.86 15.74 1.89
N MET A 367 1.80 14.94 2.02
CA MET A 367 1.51 13.86 1.07
C MET A 367 1.26 14.38 -0.33
N ILE A 368 0.49 15.46 -0.45
CA ILE A 368 0.23 16.10 -1.75
C ILE A 368 1.54 16.66 -2.33
N GLU A 369 2.35 17.32 -1.52
CA GLU A 369 3.64 17.87 -1.94
C GLU A 369 4.63 16.78 -2.37
N ALA A 370 4.72 15.69 -1.61
CA ALA A 370 5.61 14.56 -1.91
C ALA A 370 5.16 13.76 -3.14
N ALA A 371 3.85 13.71 -3.40
CA ALA A 371 3.28 13.06 -4.58
C ALA A 371 3.38 13.91 -5.85
N ALA A 372 3.58 15.22 -5.73
CA ALA A 372 3.80 16.10 -6.86
C ALA A 372 5.24 15.95 -7.40
N PRO A 373 5.44 15.89 -8.74
CA PRO A 373 6.77 15.89 -9.31
C PRO A 373 7.52 17.20 -8.95
N PRO A 374 8.86 17.18 -8.86
CA PRO A 374 9.63 18.39 -8.56
C PRO A 374 9.31 19.47 -9.58
N ARG A 375 9.03 20.69 -9.10
CA ARG A 375 8.80 21.86 -9.98
C ARG A 375 10.05 22.01 -10.85
N ALA A 376 9.87 22.02 -12.16
CA ALA A 376 10.95 22.37 -13.08
C ALA A 376 11.40 23.79 -12.70
N GLU A 377 12.60 23.93 -12.14
CA GLU A 377 13.23 25.23 -11.98
C GLU A 377 13.31 25.85 -13.37
N GLU A 378 12.73 27.04 -13.53
CA GLU A 378 12.84 27.82 -14.74
C GLU A 378 14.34 28.12 -14.95
N ALA A 379 14.97 27.33 -15.82
CA ALA A 379 16.27 27.63 -16.37
C ALA A 379 16.13 28.95 -17.14
N LEU A 380 16.32 30.05 -16.45
CA LEU A 380 16.56 31.36 -17.03
C LEU A 380 17.85 31.24 -17.84
N HIS A 381 17.67 30.98 -19.13
CA HIS A 381 18.67 31.21 -20.17
C HIS A 381 19.10 32.68 -20.07
N GLU A 382 20.25 32.93 -19.44
CA GLU A 382 21.07 34.09 -19.79
C GLU A 382 21.57 33.87 -21.22
N ASP A 383 20.76 34.35 -22.17
CA ASP A 383 21.12 34.42 -23.58
C ASP A 383 22.22 35.49 -23.71
N GLY A 384 23.46 35.02 -23.65
CA GLY A 384 24.65 35.80 -23.91
C GLY A 384 24.59 36.35 -25.34
N ARG A 385 24.24 37.63 -25.46
CA ARG A 385 24.44 38.41 -26.68
C ARG A 385 25.93 38.45 -27.02
N GLY A 386 26.35 37.58 -27.92
CA GLY A 386 27.67 37.59 -28.52
C GLY A 386 27.59 37.13 -29.98
N ALA A 387 27.58 38.09 -30.90
CA ALA A 387 28.13 38.06 -32.26
C ALA A 387 27.18 38.74 -33.28
N GLY A 388 27.72 39.74 -33.99
CA GLY A 388 27.13 40.21 -35.25
C GLY A 388 27.34 41.69 -35.54
N ALA A 389 28.56 42.10 -35.90
CA ALA A 389 28.79 43.22 -36.81
C ALA A 389 30.21 43.14 -37.40
N ASP A 390 30.37 42.31 -38.43
CA ASP A 390 31.44 42.48 -39.42
C ASP A 390 31.07 43.65 -40.34
N ALA A 391 32.03 44.54 -40.57
CA ALA A 391 32.00 45.54 -41.62
C ALA A 391 33.23 45.33 -42.51
N HIS A 392 33.00 44.84 -43.72
CA HIS A 392 33.81 45.09 -44.91
C HIS A 392 32.90 45.22 -46.13
#